data_AF-A0A1J4K0R5-F1
#
_entry.id   AF-A0A1J4K0R5-F1
#
_cell.length_a   1.000
_cell.length_b   1.000
_cell.length_c   1.000
_cell.angle_alpha   90.00
_cell.angle_beta   90.00
_cell.angle_gamma   90.00
#
_symmetry.space_group_name_H-M   'P 1'
#
loop_
_entity.id
_entity.type
_entity.pdbx_description
1 polymer ?
#
loop_
_entity_poly.entity_id
_entity_poly.type
_entity_poly.pdbx_seq_one_letter_code
_entity_poly.pdbx_strand_id
1 'polypeptide(L)'
;MNTQGPVAAFPPPPDEYTKYTNENMESFRPPKIPNGPVQVFGESNSFDSSIPPLPENVPILYDEEKPPLFELKRINHQILFTFQKLVGIIATGNESPEQSLNQIKYLFMNAHHLLHRLRAVQGYEHMRRCMEEQNRQLDNFKLQFRDKLDEIKSLKPP
;
A
#
# COMPACT_ATOMS: atom_id res chain seq x y z
N MET A 1 -13.79 37.03 -29.46
CA MET A 1 -14.01 35.82 -30.27
C MET A 1 -13.26 34.68 -29.60
N ASN A 2 -14.00 33.72 -29.06
CA ASN A 2 -13.44 32.61 -28.28
C ASN A 2 -12.99 31.53 -29.27
N THR A 3 -11.71 31.51 -29.64
CA THR A 3 -11.16 30.48 -30.52
C THR A 3 -11.02 29.18 -29.73
N GLN A 4 -12.05 28.33 -29.80
CA GLN A 4 -11.95 26.94 -29.38
C GLN A 4 -10.91 26.27 -30.29
N GLY A 5 -9.71 26.05 -29.76
CA GLY A 5 -8.67 25.27 -30.43
C GLY A 5 -9.13 23.82 -30.62
N PRO A 6 -8.52 23.08 -31.56
CA PRO A 6 -8.84 21.69 -31.80
C PRO A 6 -8.70 20.88 -30.51
N VAL A 7 -9.78 20.21 -30.11
CA VAL A 7 -9.84 19.40 -28.89
C VAL A 7 -9.07 18.10 -29.14
N ALA A 8 -7.78 18.09 -28.81
CA ALA A 8 -7.01 16.85 -28.75
C ALA A 8 -7.53 15.95 -27.62
N ALA A 9 -7.58 14.64 -27.82
CA ALA A 9 -8.04 13.67 -26.81
C ALA A 9 -7.14 13.61 -25.57
N PHE A 10 -5.90 14.10 -25.68
CA PHE A 10 -4.91 14.14 -24.62
C PHE A 10 -4.21 15.51 -24.61
N PRO A 11 -3.74 15.98 -23.43
CA PRO A 11 -2.97 17.21 -23.35
C PRO A 11 -1.68 17.07 -24.20
N PRO A 12 -1.21 18.17 -24.83
CA PRO A 12 0.08 18.16 -25.49
C PRO A 12 1.20 17.88 -24.47
N PRO A 13 2.35 17.36 -24.92
CA PRO A 13 3.50 17.15 -24.04
C PRO A 13 3.97 18.48 -23.40
N PRO A 14 4.63 18.44 -22.21
CA PRO A 14 5.13 19.63 -21.55
C PRO A 14 6.11 20.42 -22.42
N ASP A 15 5.95 21.74 -22.53
CA ASP A 15 6.70 22.64 -23.43
C ASP A 15 8.23 22.49 -23.34
N GLU A 16 8.74 22.01 -22.21
CA GLU A 16 10.15 21.71 -21.99
C GLU A 16 10.72 20.71 -23.00
N TYR A 17 9.89 19.88 -23.64
CA TYR A 17 10.34 18.90 -24.65
C TYR A 17 11.12 19.56 -25.80
N THR A 18 10.77 20.80 -26.17
CA THR A 18 11.43 21.56 -27.25
C THR A 18 12.87 21.93 -26.93
N LYS A 19 13.25 21.92 -25.64
CA LYS A 19 14.60 22.28 -25.19
C LYS A 19 15.58 21.12 -25.35
N TYR A 20 15.11 19.89 -25.53
CA TYR A 20 15.97 18.71 -25.69
C TYR A 20 16.42 18.55 -27.15
N THR A 21 17.69 18.82 -27.43
CA THR A 21 18.36 18.64 -28.72
C THR A 21 19.61 17.74 -28.57
N ASN A 22 20.12 17.18 -29.67
CA ASN A 22 21.29 16.28 -29.62
C ASN A 22 22.55 16.96 -29.05
N GLU A 23 22.63 18.28 -29.10
CA GLU A 23 23.79 19.07 -28.68
C GLU A 23 23.79 19.40 -27.18
N ASN A 24 22.62 19.39 -26.54
CA ASN A 24 22.46 19.82 -25.15
C ASN A 24 21.97 18.69 -24.21
N MET A 25 21.93 17.44 -24.68
CA MET A 25 21.52 16.26 -23.90
C MET A 25 22.28 16.12 -22.58
N GLU A 26 23.59 16.40 -22.56
CA GLU A 26 24.42 16.26 -21.35
C GLU A 26 24.17 17.35 -20.29
N SER A 27 23.57 18.47 -20.69
CA SER A 27 23.34 19.64 -19.83
C SER A 27 22.07 19.51 -18.98
N PHE A 28 21.08 18.75 -19.44
CA PHE A 28 19.84 18.59 -18.71
C PHE A 28 20.01 17.70 -17.49
N ARG A 29 19.46 18.17 -16.37
CA ARG A 29 19.33 17.42 -15.13
C ARG A 29 17.86 17.28 -14.81
N PRO A 30 17.42 16.14 -14.24
CA PRO A 30 16.10 16.03 -13.65
C PRO A 30 15.85 17.19 -12.68
N PRO A 31 14.59 17.64 -12.54
CA PRO A 31 14.24 18.65 -11.55
C PRO A 31 14.64 18.16 -10.15
N LYS A 32 15.00 19.09 -9.28
CA LYS A 32 15.30 18.77 -7.88
C LYS A 32 14.03 18.22 -7.23
N ILE A 33 14.20 17.22 -6.35
CA ILE A 33 13.10 16.68 -5.56
C ILE A 33 12.51 17.84 -4.74
N PRO A 34 11.19 18.07 -4.81
CA PRO A 34 10.55 19.14 -4.06
C PRO A 34 10.67 18.87 -2.55
N ASN A 35 11.12 19.88 -1.80
CA ASN A 35 11.12 19.84 -0.34
C ASN A 35 9.77 20.35 0.16
N GLY A 36 8.79 19.46 0.30
CA GLY A 36 7.46 19.82 0.79
C GLY A 36 6.36 18.91 0.27
N PRO A 37 5.10 19.14 0.69
CA PRO A 37 3.98 18.36 0.19
C PRO A 37 3.81 18.57 -1.31
N VAL A 38 3.58 17.47 -2.04
CA VAL A 38 3.34 17.49 -3.49
C VAL A 38 1.87 17.22 -3.73
N GLN A 39 1.24 18.03 -4.58
CA GLN A 39 -0.13 17.77 -4.98
C GLN A 39 -0.15 16.65 -6.02
N VAL A 40 -0.76 15.52 -5.66
CA VAL A 40 -0.93 14.36 -6.54
C VAL A 40 -2.42 14.09 -6.63
N PHE A 41 -2.97 14.08 -7.84
CA PHE A 41 -4.40 13.89 -8.11
C PHE A 41 -5.35 14.84 -7.33
N GLY A 42 -4.89 16.07 -7.07
CA GLY A 42 -5.67 17.06 -6.32
C GLY A 42 -5.47 17.02 -4.81
N GLU A 43 -4.84 15.97 -4.27
CA GLU A 43 -4.54 15.84 -2.84
C GLU A 43 -3.11 16.26 -2.51
N SER A 44 -2.97 17.08 -1.46
CA SER A 44 -1.67 17.48 -0.93
C SER A 44 -1.05 16.30 -0.18
N ASN A 45 -0.11 15.61 -0.81
CA ASN A 45 0.58 14.47 -0.23
C ASN A 45 1.86 14.96 0.46
N SER A 46 1.93 14.85 1.79
CA SER A 46 3.20 14.98 2.50
C SER A 46 4.01 13.70 2.34
N PHE A 47 5.34 13.82 2.28
CA PHE A 47 6.24 12.67 2.30
C PHE A 47 6.41 12.05 3.70
N ASP A 48 5.59 12.49 4.66
CA ASP A 48 5.63 11.90 5.98
C ASP A 48 5.07 10.48 5.90
N SER A 49 5.81 9.51 6.41
CA SER A 49 5.41 8.09 6.47
C SER A 49 4.22 7.83 7.39
N SER A 50 3.68 8.89 8.01
CA SER A 50 2.54 8.84 8.90
C SER A 50 1.26 8.43 8.16
N ILE A 51 0.51 7.53 8.77
CA ILE A 51 -0.77 7.06 8.24
C ILE A 51 -1.78 8.19 8.42
N PRO A 52 -2.61 8.51 7.40
CA PRO A 52 -3.65 9.50 7.55
C PRO A 52 -4.54 9.20 8.76
N PRO A 53 -4.82 10.21 9.61
CA PRO A 53 -5.72 10.03 10.73
C PRO A 53 -7.13 9.67 10.25
N LEU A 54 -7.93 9.10 11.14
CA LEU A 54 -9.36 8.90 10.87
C LEU A 54 -10.03 10.27 10.60
N PRO A 55 -11.04 10.32 9.70
CA PRO A 55 -11.81 11.54 9.49
C PRO A 55 -12.48 12.04 10.78
N GLU A 56 -12.60 13.36 10.95
CA GLU A 56 -13.13 13.99 12.18
C GLU A 56 -14.53 13.50 12.59
N ASN A 57 -15.33 13.03 11.63
CA ASN A 57 -16.69 12.54 11.85
C ASN A 57 -16.77 11.05 12.23
N VAL A 58 -15.63 10.38 12.45
CA VAL A 58 -15.59 8.95 12.77
C VAL A 58 -15.07 8.73 14.18
N PRO A 59 -15.86 8.09 15.07
CA PRO A 59 -15.38 7.79 16.41
C PRO A 59 -14.25 6.76 16.36
N ILE A 60 -13.25 6.94 17.22
CA ILE A 60 -12.18 5.96 17.43
C ILE A 60 -12.76 4.80 18.26
N LEU A 61 -12.73 3.60 17.70
CA LEU A 61 -13.32 2.38 18.30
C LEU A 61 -12.27 1.36 18.76
N TYR A 62 -10.99 1.73 18.71
CA TYR A 62 -9.86 0.94 19.20
C TYR A 62 -9.11 1.67 20.31
N ASP A 63 -8.33 0.90 21.05
CA ASP A 63 -7.41 1.37 22.08
C ASP A 63 -6.02 1.62 21.46
N GLU A 64 -5.50 2.84 21.57
CA GLU A 64 -4.21 3.20 20.96
C GLU A 64 -3.00 2.58 21.66
N GLU A 65 -3.13 2.28 22.96
CA GLU A 65 -2.04 1.71 23.76
C GLU A 65 -1.83 0.22 23.46
N LYS A 66 -2.84 -0.44 22.89
CA LYS A 66 -2.80 -1.86 22.60
C LYS A 66 -2.18 -2.17 21.24
N PRO A 67 -1.61 -3.39 21.06
CA PRO A 67 -1.10 -3.82 19.78
C PRO A 67 -2.18 -3.73 18.68
N PRO A 68 -1.90 -3.11 17.52
CA PRO A 68 -2.90 -2.93 16.45
C PRO A 68 -3.52 -4.24 15.96
N LEU A 69 -2.77 -5.34 15.96
CA LEU A 69 -3.26 -6.66 15.57
C LEU A 69 -4.31 -7.20 16.56
N PHE A 70 -4.13 -6.95 17.86
CA PHE A 70 -5.09 -7.36 18.88
C PHE A 70 -6.40 -6.59 18.73
N GLU A 71 -6.31 -5.27 18.55
CA GLU A 71 -7.45 -4.39 18.35
C GLU A 71 -8.18 -4.68 17.03
N LEU A 72 -7.46 -5.01 15.96
CA LEU A 72 -8.06 -5.42 14.69
C LEU A 72 -8.90 -6.69 14.85
N LYS A 73 -8.41 -7.67 15.61
CA LYS A 73 -9.20 -8.88 15.94
C LYS A 73 -10.44 -8.51 16.76
N ARG A 74 -10.32 -7.61 17.73
CA ARG A 74 -11.46 -7.14 18.54
C ARG A 74 -12.52 -6.47 17.68
N ILE A 75 -12.12 -5.54 16.81
CA ILE A 75 -13.02 -4.87 15.86
C ILE A 75 -13.68 -5.88 14.92
N ASN A 76 -12.94 -6.87 14.43
CA ASN A 76 -13.51 -7.91 13.56
C ASN A 76 -14.66 -8.68 14.25
N HIS A 77 -14.52 -9.00 15.54
CA HIS A 77 -15.61 -9.61 16.30
C HIS A 77 -16.78 -8.63 16.47
N GLN A 78 -16.51 -7.35 16.74
CA GLN A 78 -17.56 -6.33 16.84
C GLN A 78 -18.34 -6.15 15.53
N ILE A 79 -17.66 -6.22 14.37
CA ILE A 79 -18.30 -6.20 13.05
C ILE A 79 -19.28 -7.37 12.93
N LEU A 80 -18.86 -8.58 13.29
CA LEU A 80 -19.70 -9.78 13.23
C LEU A 80 -20.95 -9.64 14.10
N PHE A 81 -20.81 -9.20 15.36
CA PHE A 81 -21.96 -9.01 16.26
C PHE A 81 -22.91 -7.92 15.76
N THR A 82 -22.37 -6.82 15.23
CA THR A 82 -23.19 -5.72 14.68
C THR A 82 -23.93 -6.16 13.43
N PHE A 83 -23.30 -6.98 12.59
CA PHE A 83 -23.94 -7.59 11.42
C PHE A 83 -25.07 -8.55 11.84
N GLN A 84 -24.84 -9.40 12.84
CA GLN A 84 -25.89 -10.27 13.38
C GLN A 84 -27.08 -9.47 13.93
N LYS A 85 -26.83 -8.36 14.64
CA LYS A 85 -27.87 -7.44 15.10
C LYS A 85 -28.65 -6.86 13.91
N LEU A 86 -27.96 -6.40 12.87
CA LEU A 86 -28.58 -5.87 11.66
C LEU A 86 -29.51 -6.89 10.99
N VAL A 87 -29.07 -8.14 10.84
CA VAL A 87 -29.90 -9.22 10.28
C VAL A 87 -31.13 -9.45 11.15
N GLY A 88 -31.00 -9.44 12.47
CA GLY A 88 -32.13 -9.57 13.40
C GLY A 88 -33.15 -8.43 13.26
N ILE A 89 -32.68 -7.20 13.11
CA ILE A 89 -33.54 -6.02 12.88
C ILE A 89 -34.29 -6.16 11.54
N ILE A 90 -33.59 -6.56 10.47
CA ILE A 90 -34.21 -6.76 9.15
C ILE A 90 -35.25 -7.87 9.17
N ALA A 91 -34.98 -8.96 9.91
CA ALA A 91 -35.90 -10.09 10.00
C ALA A 91 -37.16 -9.78 10.81
N THR A 92 -37.05 -8.94 11.84
CA THR A 92 -38.17 -8.61 12.75
C THR A 92 -38.93 -7.35 12.35
N GLY A 93 -38.29 -6.41 11.65
CA GLY A 93 -38.90 -5.15 11.18
C GLY A 93 -39.26 -4.16 12.30
N ASN A 94 -38.83 -4.40 13.54
CA ASN A 94 -39.27 -3.64 14.71
C ASN A 94 -38.49 -2.33 14.96
N GLU A 95 -37.27 -2.22 14.43
CA GLU A 95 -36.35 -1.10 14.67
C GLU A 95 -35.76 -0.56 13.35
N SER A 96 -35.25 0.67 13.37
CA SER A 96 -34.56 1.24 12.19
C SER A 96 -33.18 0.59 12.01
N PRO A 97 -32.84 0.06 10.82
CA PRO A 97 -31.53 -0.53 10.54
C PRO A 97 -30.40 0.50 10.42
N GLU A 98 -30.73 1.79 10.26
CA GLU A 98 -29.78 2.86 9.95
C GLU A 98 -28.67 3.00 11.00
N GLN A 99 -29.01 2.87 12.28
CA GLN A 99 -28.03 2.95 13.36
C GLN A 99 -26.99 1.83 13.29
N SER A 100 -27.45 0.59 13.03
CA SER A 100 -26.56 -0.58 12.90
C SER A 100 -25.69 -0.47 11.65
N LEU A 101 -26.23 0.06 10.55
CA LEU A 101 -25.46 0.33 9.32
C LEU A 101 -24.37 1.38 9.55
N ASN A 102 -24.69 2.49 10.22
CA ASN A 102 -23.72 3.52 10.57
C ASN A 102 -22.63 2.99 11.50
N GLN A 103 -23.00 2.14 12.48
CA GLN A 103 -22.02 1.47 13.35
C GLN A 103 -21.07 0.56 12.57
N ILE A 104 -21.59 -0.25 11.65
CA ILE A 104 -20.77 -1.11 10.77
C ILE A 104 -19.81 -0.25 9.92
N LYS A 105 -20.30 0.85 9.35
CA LYS A 105 -19.46 1.80 8.59
C LYS A 105 -18.28 2.29 9.43
N TYR A 106 -18.52 2.75 10.66
CA TYR A 106 -17.45 3.22 11.54
C TYR A 106 -16.48 2.11 11.94
N LEU A 107 -16.97 0.90 12.22
CA LEU A 107 -16.12 -0.25 12.52
C LEU A 107 -15.19 -0.59 11.34
N PHE A 108 -15.68 -0.55 10.10
CA PHE A 108 -14.84 -0.79 8.93
C PHE A 108 -13.79 0.32 8.72
N MET A 109 -14.14 1.58 8.94
CA MET A 109 -13.18 2.68 8.84
C MET A 109 -12.06 2.54 9.88
N ASN A 110 -12.40 2.18 11.11
CA ASN A 110 -11.43 1.89 12.17
C ASN A 110 -10.56 0.67 11.83
N ALA A 111 -11.16 -0.42 11.33
CA ALA A 111 -10.41 -1.60 10.89
C ALA A 111 -9.42 -1.27 9.77
N HIS A 112 -9.84 -0.44 8.81
CA HIS A 112 -8.98 0.01 7.72
C HIS A 112 -7.79 0.81 8.23
N HIS A 113 -8.02 1.74 9.15
CA HIS A 113 -6.94 2.51 9.78
C HIS A 113 -5.94 1.59 10.53
N LEU A 114 -6.42 0.60 11.29
CA LEU A 114 -5.55 -0.39 11.95
C LEU A 114 -4.76 -1.25 10.95
N LEU A 115 -5.38 -1.63 9.82
CA LEU A 115 -4.69 -2.34 8.74
C LEU A 115 -3.56 -1.50 8.14
N HIS A 116 -3.78 -0.19 7.95
CA HIS A 116 -2.73 0.72 7.52
C HIS A 116 -1.55 0.73 8.50
N ARG A 117 -1.81 0.73 9.81
CA ARG A 117 -0.76 0.64 10.85
C ARG A 117 0.07 -0.63 10.76
N LEU A 118 -0.54 -1.73 10.34
CA LEU A 118 0.14 -3.00 10.16
C LEU A 118 0.94 -3.11 8.85
N ARG A 119 0.77 -2.20 7.87
CA ARG A 119 1.49 -2.26 6.58
C ARG A 119 3.00 -2.15 6.74
N ALA A 120 3.48 -1.28 7.63
CA ALA A 120 4.91 -1.15 7.87
C ALA A 120 5.50 -2.46 8.41
N VAL A 121 4.85 -3.06 9.42
CA VAL A 121 5.24 -4.35 9.99
C VAL A 121 5.20 -5.45 8.92
N GLN A 122 4.15 -5.49 8.10
CA GLN A 122 4.02 -6.43 6.99
C GLN A 122 5.17 -6.28 5.97
N GLY A 123 5.57 -5.05 5.64
CA GLY A 123 6.69 -4.78 4.74
C GLY A 123 8.00 -5.33 5.28
N TYR A 124 8.27 -5.14 6.57
CA TYR A 124 9.45 -5.72 7.23
C TYR A 124 9.44 -7.25 7.22
N GLU A 125 8.32 -7.87 7.59
CA GLU A 125 8.18 -9.33 7.57
C GLU A 125 8.31 -9.90 6.15
N HIS A 126 7.77 -9.20 5.16
CA HIS A 126 7.94 -9.57 3.75
C HIS A 126 9.41 -9.51 3.33
N MET A 127 10.10 -8.41 3.62
CA MET A 127 11.52 -8.24 3.30
C MET A 127 12.38 -9.31 3.98
N ARG A 128 12.10 -9.62 5.24
CA ARG A 128 12.75 -10.70 5.97
C ARG A 128 12.62 -12.04 5.25
N ARG A 129 11.39 -12.42 4.86
CA ARG A 129 11.14 -13.66 4.11
C ARG A 129 11.87 -13.67 2.76
N CYS A 130 11.94 -12.54 2.06
CA CYS A 130 12.69 -12.43 0.82
C CYS A 130 14.19 -12.72 1.05
N MET A 131 14.79 -12.20 2.13
CA MET A 131 16.19 -12.47 2.47
C MET A 131 16.42 -13.94 2.88
N GLU A 132 15.50 -14.52 3.65
CA GLU A 132 15.54 -15.94 4.01
C GLU A 132 15.50 -16.84 2.77
N GLU A 133 14.65 -16.51 1.80
CA GLU A 133 14.55 -17.22 0.53
C GLU A 133 15.82 -17.05 -0.34
N GLN A 134 16.41 -15.84 -0.38
CA GLN A 134 17.69 -15.61 -1.07
C GLN A 134 18.81 -16.47 -0.49
N ASN A 135 18.92 -16.55 0.84
CA ASN A 135 19.90 -17.42 1.50
C ASN A 135 19.67 -18.90 1.15
N ARG A 136 18.42 -19.36 1.18
CA ARG A 136 18.07 -20.73 0.79
C ARG A 136 18.48 -21.04 -0.66
N GLN A 137 18.26 -20.12 -1.59
CA GLN A 137 18.69 -20.27 -2.98
C GLN A 137 20.21 -20.33 -3.12
N LEU A 138 20.93 -19.46 -2.40
CA LEU A 138 22.39 -19.47 -2.37
C LEU A 138 22.96 -20.78 -1.83
N ASP A 139 22.39 -21.34 -0.77
CA ASP A 139 22.86 -22.60 -0.20
C ASP A 139 22.58 -23.79 -1.13
N ASN A 140 21.41 -23.82 -1.78
CA ASN A 140 21.12 -24.80 -2.82
C ASN A 140 22.10 -24.69 -4.00
N PHE A 141 22.40 -23.47 -4.44
CA PHE A 141 23.37 -23.24 -5.50
C PHE A 141 24.77 -23.74 -5.11
N LYS A 142 25.24 -23.45 -3.89
CA LYS A 142 26.54 -23.95 -3.40
C LYS A 142 26.61 -25.47 -3.40
N LEU A 143 25.53 -26.14 -2.97
CA LEU A 143 25.44 -27.61 -2.98
C LEU A 143 25.54 -28.16 -4.41
N GLN A 144 24.70 -27.66 -5.32
CA GLN A 144 24.71 -28.08 -6.73
C GLN A 144 26.07 -27.82 -7.40
N PHE A 145 26.68 -26.67 -7.11
CA PHE A 145 27.99 -26.32 -7.65
C PHE A 145 29.08 -27.26 -7.14
N ARG A 146 29.05 -27.61 -5.85
CA ARG A 146 29.99 -28.59 -5.28
C ARG A 146 29.82 -29.98 -5.91
N ASP A 147 28.58 -30.44 -6.06
CA ASP A 147 28.29 -31.74 -6.66
C ASP A 147 28.81 -31.80 -8.11
N LYS A 148 28.64 -30.72 -8.88
CA LYS A 148 29.18 -30.58 -10.23
C LYS A 148 30.71 -30.54 -10.26
N LEU A 149 31.35 -29.88 -9.30
CA LEU A 149 32.82 -29.89 -9.19
C LEU A 149 33.36 -31.28 -8.88
N ASP A 150 32.70 -32.03 -8.00
CA ASP A 150 33.11 -33.39 -7.64
C ASP A 150 32.88 -34.37 -8.80
N GLU A 151 31.81 -34.19 -9.59
CA GLU A 151 31.59 -34.87 -10.86
C GLU A 151 32.77 -34.64 -11.82
N ILE A 152 33.17 -33.38 -12.05
CA ILE A 152 34.29 -33.03 -12.93
C ILE A 152 35.61 -33.64 -12.44
N LYS A 153 35.89 -33.61 -11.13
CA LYS A 153 37.10 -34.25 -10.56
C LYS A 153 37.14 -35.75 -10.77
N SER A 154 35.98 -36.41 -10.81
CA SER A 154 35.88 -37.85 -10.99
C SER A 154 36.08 -38.29 -12.45
N LEU A 155 35.98 -37.37 -13.41
CA LEU A 155 36.25 -37.64 -14.81
C LEU A 155 37.76 -37.73 -15.03
N LYS A 156 38.22 -38.88 -15.55
CA LYS A 156 39.63 -39.06 -15.94
C LYS A 156 39.89 -38.27 -17.23
N PRO A 157 41.04 -37.58 -17.36
CA PRO A 157 41.43 -36.99 -18.64
C PRO A 157 41.51 -38.08 -19.73
N PRO A 158 41.25 -37.72 -21.00
CA PRO A 158 41.33 -38.64 -22.13
C PRO A 158 42.72 -39.25 -22.28
#